data_AF-A0AA38H6G5-F1
#
_entry.id   AF-A0AA38H6G5-F1
#
_cell.length_a   1.000
_cell.length_b   1.000
_cell.length_c   1.000
_cell.angle_alpha   90.00
_cell.angle_beta   90.00
_cell.angle_gamma   90.00
#
_symmetry.space_group_name_H-M   'P 1'
#
loop_
_entity.id
_entity.type
_entity.pdbx_description
1 polymer ?
#
loop_
_entity_poly.entity_id
_entity_poly.type
_entity_poly.pdbx_seq_one_letter_code
_entity_poly.pdbx_strand_id
1 'polypeptide(L)'
;VDIYIVDSGVNVDHKEFQGRARWGFVAPGYGRQDKLGHGTHVAGLAAGKTYGVAKGANIIAVKVMGDGGAGAASDIIAGIDWAITQAVKARKASKRRSVINLSLSGPAHPGLDKMVLAALKKNIPVAIAAGNTGDNARAYSPGRVGPALTAGAIDKKYTYWHMSARGGGVDLLAPGVDVLSTWITSNVATTTLSGSSMSSPQVAGLIAYHLSLYPLLSVKRINKRLKRKATKGLIKNYP
;
A
#
# COMPACT_ATOMS: atom_id res chain seq x y z
N VAL A 1 -1.95 -9.21 -11.97
CA VAL A 1 -1.23 -9.13 -10.67
C VAL A 1 -2.25 -8.74 -9.62
N ASP A 2 -2.20 -9.33 -8.44
CA ASP A 2 -3.12 -8.99 -7.34
C ASP A 2 -2.46 -8.01 -6.37
N ILE A 3 -3.14 -6.93 -6.03
CA ILE A 3 -2.72 -5.97 -5.02
C ILE A 3 -3.64 -6.16 -3.81
N TYR A 4 -3.09 -6.62 -2.69
CA TYR A 4 -3.81 -6.72 -1.43
C TYR A 4 -3.78 -5.38 -0.72
N ILE A 5 -4.94 -4.78 -0.53
CA ILE A 5 -5.12 -3.51 0.19
C ILE A 5 -5.51 -3.84 1.62
N VAL A 6 -4.53 -3.82 2.52
CA VAL A 6 -4.73 -4.08 3.96
C VAL A 6 -5.05 -2.75 4.63
N ASP A 7 -6.34 -2.48 4.82
CA ASP A 7 -6.84 -1.15 5.19
C ASP A 7 -8.24 -1.23 5.85
N SER A 8 -9.05 -0.18 5.70
CA SER A 8 -10.42 0.00 6.20
C SER A 8 -11.50 -0.72 5.39
N GLY A 9 -11.12 -1.40 4.31
CA GLY A 9 -12.03 -1.99 3.32
C GLY A 9 -11.83 -1.34 1.96
N VAL A 10 -12.62 -1.76 0.96
CA VAL A 10 -12.68 -1.10 -0.35
C VAL A 10 -14.13 -1.12 -0.81
N ASN A 11 -14.64 -0.02 -1.37
CA ASN A 11 -15.83 -0.03 -2.20
C ASN A 11 -15.50 -0.77 -3.51
N VAL A 12 -15.64 -2.09 -3.51
CA VAL A 12 -15.27 -2.94 -4.64
C VAL A 12 -16.13 -2.71 -5.88
N ASP A 13 -17.29 -2.09 -5.72
CA ASP A 13 -18.23 -1.76 -6.79
C ASP A 13 -17.95 -0.39 -7.44
N HIS A 14 -16.91 0.32 -6.97
CA HIS A 14 -16.50 1.59 -7.56
C HIS A 14 -16.09 1.39 -9.03
N LYS A 15 -16.64 2.21 -9.93
CA LYS A 15 -16.52 2.07 -11.39
C LYS A 15 -15.06 2.12 -11.88
N GLU A 16 -14.20 2.81 -11.14
CA GLU A 16 -12.75 2.85 -11.40
C GLU A 16 -12.09 1.47 -11.38
N PHE A 17 -12.64 0.48 -10.68
CA PHE A 17 -12.08 -0.86 -10.64
C PHE A 17 -12.56 -1.75 -11.79
N GLN A 18 -13.65 -1.40 -12.47
CA GLN A 18 -14.17 -2.14 -13.63
C GLN A 18 -14.33 -3.65 -13.37
N GLY A 19 -14.81 -4.04 -12.19
CA GLY A 19 -14.95 -5.44 -11.77
C GLY A 19 -13.66 -6.15 -11.36
N ARG A 20 -12.50 -5.46 -11.37
CA ARG A 20 -11.21 -6.02 -10.93
C ARG A 20 -10.99 -5.95 -9.42
N ALA A 21 -11.88 -5.30 -8.67
CA ALA A 21 -11.84 -5.28 -7.22
C ALA A 21 -12.77 -6.34 -6.64
N ARG A 22 -12.32 -7.02 -5.58
CA ARG A 22 -13.13 -7.95 -4.82
C ARG A 22 -12.72 -7.98 -3.37
N TRP A 23 -13.66 -8.37 -2.53
CA TRP A 23 -13.39 -8.59 -1.12
C TRP A 23 -12.57 -9.86 -0.89
N GLY A 24 -11.69 -9.78 0.10
CA GLY A 24 -10.89 -10.88 0.61
C GLY A 24 -11.22 -11.16 2.07
N PHE A 25 -10.41 -10.60 2.96
CA PHE A 25 -10.51 -10.79 4.41
C PHE A 25 -11.20 -9.62 5.09
N VAL A 26 -11.90 -9.92 6.18
CA VAL A 26 -12.49 -8.94 7.10
C VAL A 26 -12.19 -9.46 8.50
N ALA A 27 -11.53 -8.64 9.33
CA ALA A 27 -11.23 -9.03 10.70
C ALA A 27 -12.52 -9.22 11.53
N PRO A 28 -12.50 -10.08 12.56
CA PRO A 28 -13.67 -10.29 13.41
C PRO A 28 -14.23 -8.98 13.99
N GLY A 29 -15.56 -8.86 14.05
CA GLY A 29 -16.24 -7.66 14.54
C GLY A 29 -16.41 -6.54 13.50
N TYR A 30 -15.86 -6.68 12.30
CA TYR A 30 -16.07 -5.73 11.20
C TYR A 30 -17.06 -6.26 10.15
N GLY A 31 -17.78 -5.33 9.51
CA GLY A 31 -18.63 -5.63 8.35
C GLY A 31 -17.85 -5.62 7.04
N ARG A 32 -18.39 -6.29 6.02
CA ARG A 32 -17.84 -6.30 4.64
C ARG A 32 -18.24 -5.03 3.88
N GLN A 33 -17.84 -3.90 4.43
CA GLN A 33 -18.08 -2.57 3.90
C GLN A 33 -16.91 -1.65 4.25
N ASP A 34 -16.53 -0.75 3.35
CA ASP A 34 -15.67 0.39 3.67
C ASP A 34 -16.55 1.57 4.07
N LYS A 35 -16.44 2.00 5.34
CA LYS A 35 -17.18 3.14 5.89
C LYS A 35 -16.27 4.34 6.20
N LEU A 36 -14.94 4.13 6.17
CA LEU A 36 -13.97 5.21 6.39
C LEU A 36 -13.58 5.87 5.06
N GLY A 37 -13.45 5.07 4.01
CA GLY A 37 -13.08 5.51 2.66
C GLY A 37 -11.60 5.56 2.35
N HIS A 38 -10.74 5.51 3.36
CA HIS A 38 -9.29 5.51 3.19
C HIS A 38 -8.84 4.33 2.30
N GLY A 39 -9.37 3.13 2.55
CA GLY A 39 -9.00 1.92 1.82
C GLY A 39 -9.45 1.95 0.36
N THR A 40 -10.65 2.50 0.11
CA THR A 40 -11.11 2.81 -1.25
C THR A 40 -10.19 3.79 -1.96
N HIS A 41 -9.77 4.88 -1.30
CA HIS A 41 -8.89 5.90 -1.88
C HIS A 41 -7.54 5.33 -2.30
N VAL A 42 -6.88 4.59 -1.40
CA VAL A 42 -5.57 3.97 -1.69
C VAL A 42 -5.68 2.87 -2.75
N ALA A 43 -6.78 2.11 -2.78
CA ALA A 43 -7.04 1.14 -3.83
C ALA A 43 -7.13 1.80 -5.22
N GLY A 44 -7.78 2.97 -5.32
CA GLY A 44 -7.86 3.77 -6.54
C GLY A 44 -6.48 4.18 -7.05
N LEU A 45 -5.59 4.65 -6.16
CA LEU A 45 -4.21 5.04 -6.51
C LEU A 45 -3.35 3.85 -6.95
N ALA A 46 -3.63 2.66 -6.41
CA ALA A 46 -2.91 1.46 -6.80
C ALA A 46 -3.32 0.97 -8.21
N ALA A 47 -4.63 0.87 -8.49
CA ALA A 47 -5.12 0.18 -9.70
C ALA A 47 -6.44 0.68 -10.31
N GLY A 48 -6.91 1.88 -9.95
CA GLY A 48 -8.05 2.53 -10.63
C GLY A 48 -7.79 2.79 -12.12
N LYS A 49 -8.84 2.77 -12.94
CA LYS A 49 -8.77 3.02 -14.40
C LYS A 49 -8.14 4.39 -14.72
N THR A 50 -8.54 5.42 -14.00
CA THR A 50 -8.13 6.81 -14.20
C THR A 50 -6.95 7.14 -13.31
N TYR A 51 -7.09 6.89 -12.00
CA TYR A 51 -6.15 7.32 -10.95
C TYR A 51 -5.03 6.33 -10.64
N GLY A 52 -5.18 5.07 -11.06
CA GLY A 52 -4.27 4.00 -10.67
C GLY A 52 -2.97 3.98 -11.47
N VAL A 53 -1.89 3.63 -10.78
CA VAL A 53 -0.59 3.35 -11.42
C VAL A 53 -0.63 2.04 -12.21
N ALA A 54 -1.19 0.96 -11.64
CA ALA A 54 -1.30 -0.34 -12.29
C ALA A 54 -2.73 -0.63 -12.75
N LYS A 55 -3.18 0.08 -13.80
CA LYS A 55 -4.56 0.07 -14.32
C LYS A 55 -5.12 -1.29 -14.74
N GLY A 56 -4.29 -2.31 -14.91
CA GLY A 56 -4.71 -3.69 -15.21
C GLY A 56 -4.59 -4.67 -14.03
N ALA A 57 -4.23 -4.20 -12.83
CA ALA A 57 -4.11 -5.06 -11.66
C ALA A 57 -5.47 -5.31 -10.98
N ASN A 58 -5.57 -6.41 -10.24
CA ASN A 58 -6.73 -6.71 -9.40
C ASN A 58 -6.52 -6.11 -8.01
N ILE A 59 -7.61 -5.66 -7.38
CA ILE A 59 -7.62 -5.18 -6.00
C ILE A 59 -8.29 -6.25 -5.12
N ILE A 60 -7.60 -6.65 -4.05
CA ILE A 60 -8.15 -7.56 -3.04
C ILE A 60 -8.28 -6.79 -1.73
N ALA A 61 -9.51 -6.54 -1.29
CA ALA A 61 -9.78 -5.80 -0.05
C ALA A 61 -9.53 -6.68 1.18
N VAL A 62 -8.71 -6.19 2.10
CA VAL A 62 -8.37 -6.84 3.38
C VAL A 62 -8.67 -5.85 4.49
N LYS A 63 -9.87 -5.92 5.08
CA LYS A 63 -10.31 -4.99 6.14
C LYS A 63 -9.79 -5.41 7.50
N VAL A 64 -8.94 -4.57 8.08
CA VAL A 64 -8.25 -4.78 9.37
C VAL A 64 -8.37 -3.61 10.33
N MET A 65 -9.09 -2.55 9.92
CA MET A 65 -9.38 -1.39 10.76
C MET A 65 -10.86 -1.04 10.71
N GLY A 66 -11.34 -0.49 11.81
CA GLY A 66 -12.70 -0.01 11.97
C GLY A 66 -12.94 1.33 11.28
N ASP A 67 -14.15 1.85 11.47
CA ASP A 67 -14.65 3.01 10.73
C ASP A 67 -14.03 4.34 11.20
N GLY A 68 -13.36 4.34 12.35
CA GLY A 68 -12.57 5.47 12.86
C GLY A 68 -11.09 5.47 12.44
N GLY A 69 -10.66 4.53 11.58
CA GLY A 69 -9.27 4.47 11.09
C GLY A 69 -8.25 3.79 12.01
N ALA A 70 -8.71 3.22 13.13
CA ALA A 70 -7.88 2.41 14.01
C ALA A 70 -8.19 0.91 13.85
N GLY A 71 -7.17 0.06 14.05
CA GLY A 71 -7.29 -1.40 14.03
C GLY A 71 -6.31 -2.03 15.01
N ALA A 72 -6.68 -3.16 15.61
CA ALA A 72 -5.79 -3.87 16.52
C ALA A 72 -4.61 -4.47 15.75
N ALA A 73 -3.43 -4.50 16.37
CA ALA A 73 -2.25 -5.13 15.76
C ALA A 73 -2.50 -6.60 15.40
N SER A 74 -3.31 -7.31 16.19
CA SER A 74 -3.76 -8.69 15.92
C SER A 74 -4.53 -8.82 14.61
N ASP A 75 -5.43 -7.87 14.33
CA ASP A 75 -6.27 -7.87 13.13
C ASP A 75 -5.44 -7.59 11.88
N ILE A 76 -4.51 -6.63 11.99
CA ILE A 76 -3.56 -6.31 10.92
C ILE A 76 -2.68 -7.53 10.62
N ILE A 77 -2.15 -8.18 11.66
CA ILE A 77 -1.35 -9.41 11.53
C ILE A 77 -2.16 -10.53 10.85
N ALA A 78 -3.40 -10.76 11.27
CA ALA A 78 -4.28 -11.77 10.67
C ALA A 78 -4.58 -11.47 9.20
N GLY A 79 -4.84 -10.21 8.86
CA GLY A 79 -5.07 -9.79 7.47
C GLY A 79 -3.84 -9.97 6.59
N ILE A 80 -2.64 -9.65 7.09
CA ILE A 80 -1.37 -9.88 6.37
C ILE A 80 -1.12 -11.37 6.17
N ASP A 81 -1.32 -12.20 7.21
CA ASP A 81 -1.15 -13.65 7.11
C ASP A 81 -2.10 -14.27 6.08
N TRP A 82 -3.37 -13.85 6.11
CA TRP A 82 -4.34 -14.26 5.10
C TRP A 82 -3.89 -13.85 3.69
N ALA A 83 -3.44 -12.61 3.50
CA ALA A 83 -2.96 -12.11 2.21
C ALA A 83 -1.76 -12.92 1.69
N ILE A 84 -0.80 -13.23 2.55
CA ILE A 84 0.35 -14.09 2.21
C ILE A 84 -0.12 -15.47 1.76
N THR A 85 -1.02 -16.08 2.53
CA THR A 85 -1.56 -17.41 2.22
C THR A 85 -2.26 -17.42 0.86
N GLN A 86 -3.11 -16.43 0.58
CA GLN A 86 -3.79 -16.32 -0.70
C GLN A 86 -2.83 -16.03 -1.87
N ALA A 87 -1.83 -15.17 -1.67
CA ALA A 87 -0.83 -14.86 -2.68
C ALA A 87 -0.02 -16.12 -3.06
N VAL A 88 0.37 -16.93 -2.07
CA VAL A 88 1.07 -18.20 -2.32
C VAL A 88 0.17 -19.18 -3.07
N LYS A 89 -1.11 -19.31 -2.68
CA LYS A 89 -2.09 -20.15 -3.39
C LYS A 89 -2.27 -19.70 -4.84
N ALA A 90 -2.50 -18.41 -5.09
CA ALA A 90 -2.68 -17.84 -6.42
C ALA A 90 -1.43 -18.07 -7.31
N ARG A 91 -0.23 -17.87 -6.75
CA ARG A 91 1.03 -18.15 -7.45
C ARG A 91 1.20 -19.62 -7.80
N LYS A 92 0.81 -20.55 -6.92
CA LYS A 92 0.88 -21.99 -7.21
C LYS A 92 -0.12 -22.38 -8.30
N ALA A 93 -1.37 -21.93 -8.18
CA ALA A 93 -2.45 -22.32 -9.06
C ALA A 93 -2.34 -21.73 -10.49
N SER A 94 -1.81 -20.51 -10.62
CA SER A 94 -1.91 -19.76 -11.87
C SER A 94 -0.71 -18.86 -12.16
N LYS A 95 0.40 -19.05 -11.43
CA LYS A 95 1.61 -18.20 -11.51
C LYS A 95 1.35 -16.71 -11.23
N ARG A 96 0.16 -16.35 -10.74
CA ARG A 96 -0.20 -14.97 -10.45
C ARG A 96 0.70 -14.39 -9.38
N ARG A 97 1.24 -13.21 -9.69
CA ARG A 97 2.07 -12.44 -8.78
C ARG A 97 1.19 -11.51 -7.94
N SER A 98 1.72 -11.15 -6.78
CA SER A 98 1.02 -10.33 -5.81
C SER A 98 1.94 -9.32 -5.14
N VAL A 99 1.37 -8.22 -4.66
CA VAL A 99 2.00 -7.23 -3.79
C VAL A 99 1.02 -6.90 -2.65
N ILE A 100 1.55 -6.59 -1.47
CA ILE A 100 0.76 -6.13 -0.32
C ILE A 100 1.01 -4.64 -0.13
N ASN A 101 -0.06 -3.85 -0.03
CA ASN A 101 -0.02 -2.44 0.35
C ASN A 101 -0.44 -2.29 1.81
N LEU A 102 0.44 -1.68 2.61
CA LEU A 102 0.20 -1.32 4.00
C LEU A 102 0.23 0.21 4.11
N SER A 103 -0.88 0.86 3.78
CA SER A 103 -1.07 2.32 3.95
C SER A 103 -1.42 2.65 5.41
N LEU A 104 -0.67 2.07 6.35
CA LEU A 104 -0.87 2.19 7.79
C LEU A 104 0.48 2.29 8.48
N SER A 105 0.47 2.88 9.67
CA SER A 105 1.63 2.96 10.55
C SER A 105 1.13 2.99 12.00
N GLY A 106 1.94 2.46 12.91
CA GLY A 106 1.67 2.48 14.34
C GLY A 106 2.94 2.30 15.15
N PRO A 107 2.82 2.24 16.49
CA PRO A 107 3.95 1.96 17.36
C PRO A 107 4.74 0.72 16.92
N ALA A 108 6.04 0.74 17.18
CA ALA A 108 6.94 -0.40 17.05
C ALA A 108 6.29 -1.71 17.54
N HIS A 109 6.04 -2.66 16.63
CA HIS A 109 5.41 -3.93 16.95
C HIS A 109 6.13 -5.13 16.31
N PRO A 110 6.94 -5.91 17.05
CA PRO A 110 7.75 -7.01 16.50
C PRO A 110 6.93 -8.08 15.75
N GLY A 111 5.71 -8.36 16.20
CA GLY A 111 4.82 -9.29 15.51
C GLY A 111 4.41 -8.82 14.11
N LEU A 112 4.23 -7.50 13.93
CA LEU A 112 3.87 -6.92 12.64
C LEU A 112 5.08 -6.97 11.68
N ASP A 113 6.26 -6.65 12.20
CA ASP A 113 7.50 -6.73 11.43
C ASP A 113 7.79 -8.15 10.95
N LYS A 114 7.57 -9.15 11.82
CA LYS A 114 7.71 -10.57 11.49
C LYS A 114 6.80 -10.97 10.34
N MET A 115 5.57 -10.46 10.28
CA MET A 115 4.65 -10.76 9.19
C MET A 115 5.09 -10.12 7.86
N VAL A 116 5.59 -8.89 7.89
CA VAL A 116 6.17 -8.26 6.68
C VAL A 116 7.39 -9.05 6.20
N LEU A 117 8.30 -9.43 7.10
CA LEU A 117 9.44 -10.28 6.76
C LEU A 117 9.01 -11.65 6.20
N ALA A 118 7.93 -12.23 6.73
CA ALA A 118 7.36 -13.49 6.21
C ALA A 118 6.86 -13.35 4.76
N ALA A 119 6.17 -12.26 4.42
CA ALA A 119 5.76 -11.96 3.04
C ALA A 119 6.97 -11.88 2.10
N LEU A 120 7.99 -11.12 2.51
CA LEU A 120 9.22 -10.90 1.73
C LEU A 120 10.00 -12.21 1.53
N LYS A 121 10.10 -13.05 2.56
CA LYS A 121 10.71 -14.40 2.47
C LYS A 121 9.97 -15.31 1.50
N LYS A 122 8.65 -15.14 1.36
CA LYS A 122 7.84 -15.82 0.34
C LYS A 122 7.89 -15.15 -1.03
N ASN A 123 8.76 -14.16 -1.23
CA ASN A 123 8.92 -13.38 -2.46
C ASN A 123 7.65 -12.61 -2.87
N ILE A 124 6.92 -12.08 -1.88
CA ILE A 124 5.79 -11.18 -2.04
C ILE A 124 6.27 -9.78 -1.61
N PRO A 125 6.41 -8.82 -2.54
CA PRO A 125 6.79 -7.47 -2.16
C PRO A 125 5.73 -6.80 -1.27
N VAL A 126 6.18 -5.88 -0.43
CA VAL A 126 5.32 -5.09 0.46
C VAL A 126 5.67 -3.61 0.27
N ALA A 127 4.67 -2.79 -0.02
CA ALA A 127 4.76 -1.33 -0.02
C ALA A 127 4.15 -0.80 1.28
N ILE A 128 4.84 0.13 1.92
CA ILE A 128 4.52 0.63 3.27
C ILE A 128 4.49 2.15 3.23
N ALA A 129 3.52 2.76 3.92
CA ALA A 129 3.53 4.20 4.19
C ALA A 129 4.59 4.54 5.25
N ALA A 130 5.40 5.56 5.02
CA ALA A 130 6.43 6.00 5.98
C ALA A 130 5.85 6.41 7.35
N GLY A 131 4.62 6.92 7.36
CA GLY A 131 4.00 7.55 8.52
C GLY A 131 3.89 9.06 8.34
N ASN A 132 2.98 9.67 9.10
CA ASN A 132 2.63 11.08 8.99
C ASN A 132 2.95 11.85 10.28
N THR A 133 4.11 11.59 10.88
CA THR A 133 4.53 12.21 12.16
C THR A 133 5.69 13.21 12.02
N GLY A 134 6.37 13.28 10.87
CA GLY A 134 7.61 14.05 10.70
C GLY A 134 8.85 13.45 11.40
N ASP A 135 8.66 12.37 12.17
CA ASP A 135 9.71 11.69 12.91
C ASP A 135 10.45 10.65 12.06
N ASN A 136 11.39 9.94 12.67
CA ASN A 136 12.12 8.86 12.01
C ASN A 136 11.19 7.67 11.70
N ALA A 137 11.07 7.29 10.43
CA ALA A 137 10.26 6.15 9.99
C ALA A 137 10.65 4.82 10.68
N ARG A 138 11.90 4.70 11.17
CA ARG A 138 12.37 3.52 11.92
C ARG A 138 11.80 3.40 13.33
N ALA A 139 11.18 4.45 13.86
CA ALA A 139 10.51 4.40 15.17
C ALA A 139 9.17 3.65 15.13
N TYR A 140 8.63 3.37 13.93
CA TYR A 140 7.29 2.84 13.73
C TYR A 140 7.28 1.53 12.96
N SER A 141 6.23 0.74 13.17
CA SER A 141 5.96 -0.46 12.38
C SER A 141 4.81 -0.22 11.40
N PRO A 142 4.88 -0.77 10.17
CA PRO A 142 5.96 -1.62 9.65
C PRO A 142 7.09 -0.84 8.96
N GLY A 143 7.11 0.51 9.01
CA GLY A 143 8.08 1.37 8.32
C GLY A 143 9.56 1.06 8.63
N ARG A 144 9.84 0.47 9.79
CA ARG A 144 11.19 0.02 10.18
C ARG A 144 11.69 -1.26 9.52
N VAL A 145 10.86 -1.98 8.76
CA VAL A 145 11.25 -3.23 8.09
C VAL A 145 12.03 -2.93 6.81
N GLY A 146 13.35 -2.75 6.93
CA GLY A 146 14.22 -2.31 5.84
C GLY A 146 14.18 -3.12 4.52
N PRO A 147 13.89 -4.43 4.50
CA PRO A 147 13.75 -5.17 3.25
C PRO A 147 12.44 -4.89 2.46
N ALA A 148 11.45 -4.21 3.04
CA ALA A 148 10.25 -3.74 2.34
C ALA A 148 10.55 -2.48 1.51
N LEU A 149 9.52 -1.87 0.91
CA LEU A 149 9.63 -0.52 0.33
C LEU A 149 8.74 0.45 1.10
N THR A 150 9.37 1.32 1.86
CA THR A 150 8.69 2.39 2.60
C THR A 150 8.68 3.68 1.79
N ALA A 151 7.49 4.24 1.57
CA ALA A 151 7.24 5.40 0.73
C ALA A 151 6.93 6.64 1.57
N GLY A 152 7.73 7.69 1.41
CA GLY A 152 7.44 9.03 1.94
C GLY A 152 6.64 9.88 0.95
N ALA A 153 6.08 10.99 1.44
CA ALA A 153 5.20 11.88 0.68
C ALA A 153 5.89 13.16 0.21
N ILE A 154 5.62 13.51 -1.04
CA ILE A 154 5.98 14.79 -1.66
C ILE A 154 4.75 15.44 -2.31
N ASP A 155 4.81 16.75 -2.48
CA ASP A 155 3.81 17.50 -3.25
C ASP A 155 4.13 17.53 -4.76
N LYS A 156 3.21 18.12 -5.54
CA LYS A 156 3.35 18.30 -6.99
C LYS A 156 4.52 19.18 -7.43
N LYS A 157 5.16 19.92 -6.51
CA LYS A 157 6.31 20.80 -6.75
C LYS A 157 7.64 20.14 -6.34
N TYR A 158 7.61 18.83 -6.05
CA TYR A 158 8.73 18.05 -5.50
C TYR A 158 9.18 18.54 -4.12
N THR A 159 8.29 19.18 -3.34
CA THR A 159 8.58 19.55 -1.95
C THR A 159 8.29 18.36 -1.05
N TYR A 160 9.24 18.04 -0.17
CA TYR A 160 9.01 17.08 0.90
C TYR A 160 7.89 17.56 1.82
N TRP A 161 6.91 16.70 2.09
CA TRP A 161 5.83 17.05 3.00
C TRP A 161 6.32 16.95 4.45
N HIS A 162 6.28 18.04 5.20
CA HIS A 162 6.87 18.11 6.56
C HIS A 162 6.33 17.05 7.53
N MET A 163 5.08 16.60 7.35
CA MET A 163 4.50 15.51 8.17
C MET A 163 4.97 14.12 7.74
N SER A 164 5.55 13.93 6.54
CA SER A 164 6.06 12.63 6.12
C SER A 164 7.20 12.21 7.04
N ALA A 165 7.12 11.00 7.61
CA ALA A 165 8.23 10.43 8.37
C ALA A 165 9.47 10.28 7.50
N ARG A 166 10.65 10.49 8.10
CA ARG A 166 11.94 10.72 7.44
C ARG A 166 13.03 9.71 7.89
N GLY A 167 14.25 9.92 7.39
CA GLY A 167 15.44 9.17 7.79
C GLY A 167 15.60 7.82 7.08
N GLY A 168 16.57 7.02 7.52
CA GLY A 168 16.98 5.78 6.85
C GLY A 168 15.96 4.63 6.84
N GLY A 169 14.72 4.88 7.27
CA GLY A 169 13.57 3.98 7.09
C GLY A 169 12.75 4.27 5.83
N VAL A 170 13.00 5.39 5.14
CA VAL A 170 12.34 5.75 3.88
C VAL A 170 13.18 5.30 2.69
N ASP A 171 12.57 4.57 1.76
CA ASP A 171 13.25 3.97 0.61
C ASP A 171 13.11 4.79 -0.67
N LEU A 172 11.97 5.46 -0.83
CA LEU A 172 11.66 6.36 -1.93
C LEU A 172 10.55 7.33 -1.54
N LEU A 173 10.36 8.36 -2.36
CA LEU A 173 9.27 9.31 -2.24
C LEU A 173 8.32 9.14 -3.42
N ALA A 174 7.03 9.38 -3.18
CA ALA A 174 6.00 9.39 -4.23
C ALA A 174 4.97 10.49 -3.92
N PRO A 175 4.18 10.94 -4.91
CA PRO A 175 3.13 11.92 -4.70
C PRO A 175 2.24 11.52 -3.51
N GLY A 176 2.10 12.41 -2.54
CA GLY A 176 1.36 12.12 -1.32
C GLY A 176 0.66 13.34 -0.73
N VAL A 177 0.72 14.50 -1.39
CA VAL A 177 0.00 15.71 -0.97
C VAL A 177 -0.98 16.10 -2.06
N ASP A 178 -2.22 16.38 -1.65
CA ASP A 178 -3.34 16.76 -2.50
C ASP A 178 -3.57 15.79 -3.66
N VAL A 179 -3.63 14.49 -3.32
CA VAL A 179 -3.78 13.42 -4.31
C VAL A 179 -5.26 13.04 -4.45
N LEU A 180 -5.81 13.29 -5.63
CA LEU A 180 -7.17 12.90 -6.02
C LEU A 180 -7.26 11.40 -6.30
N SER A 181 -8.25 10.72 -5.72
CA SER A 181 -8.57 9.30 -5.99
C SER A 181 -10.03 8.99 -5.66
N THR A 182 -10.41 7.72 -5.80
CA THR A 182 -11.72 7.16 -5.50
C THR A 182 -12.18 7.39 -4.06
N TRP A 183 -13.49 7.48 -3.85
CA TRP A 183 -14.09 7.66 -2.53
C TRP A 183 -15.34 6.81 -2.33
N ILE A 184 -15.78 6.63 -1.08
CA ILE A 184 -16.83 5.67 -0.73
C ILE A 184 -18.26 6.16 -0.89
N THR A 185 -18.49 7.47 -1.02
CA THR A 185 -19.84 8.04 -0.95
C THR A 185 -20.70 7.67 -2.16
N SER A 186 -20.10 7.20 -3.25
CA SER A 186 -20.79 6.54 -4.36
C SER A 186 -19.81 5.71 -5.20
N ASN A 187 -20.30 4.95 -6.17
CA ASN A 187 -19.47 4.16 -7.09
C ASN A 187 -18.70 5.01 -8.12
N VAL A 188 -18.81 6.34 -8.08
CA VAL A 188 -18.06 7.27 -8.93
C VAL A 188 -17.43 8.41 -8.13
N ALA A 189 -17.59 8.41 -6.81
CA ALA A 189 -17.12 9.49 -5.96
C ALA A 189 -15.61 9.57 -5.94
N THR A 190 -15.09 10.78 -5.79
CA THR A 190 -13.66 11.01 -5.63
C THR A 190 -13.43 11.97 -4.47
N THR A 191 -12.23 11.94 -3.91
CA THR A 191 -11.77 12.91 -2.92
C THR A 191 -10.26 13.10 -3.01
N THR A 192 -9.80 14.20 -2.46
CA THR A 192 -8.38 14.56 -2.38
C THR A 192 -7.89 14.35 -0.96
N LEU A 193 -6.82 13.57 -0.80
CA LEU A 193 -6.22 13.30 0.50
C LEU A 193 -4.70 13.54 0.45
N SER A 194 -4.13 13.75 1.64
CA SER A 194 -2.70 13.94 1.87
C SER A 194 -2.20 12.96 2.92
N GLY A 195 -1.07 12.31 2.65
CA GLY A 195 -0.48 11.28 3.49
C GLY A 195 0.56 10.45 2.76
N SER A 196 1.54 9.92 3.50
CA SER A 196 2.37 8.81 3.01
C SER A 196 1.53 7.57 2.65
N SER A 197 0.32 7.46 3.21
CA SER A 197 -0.72 6.51 2.80
C SER A 197 -1.14 6.63 1.34
N MET A 198 -1.02 7.79 0.71
CA MET A 198 -1.29 8.00 -0.73
C MET A 198 -0.05 7.69 -1.57
N SER A 199 1.15 7.85 -1.01
CA SER A 199 2.41 7.48 -1.65
C SER A 199 2.60 5.97 -1.77
N SER A 200 2.34 5.23 -0.68
CA SER A 200 2.47 3.76 -0.61
C SER A 200 1.75 2.97 -1.73
N PRO A 201 0.46 3.21 -2.04
CA PRO A 201 -0.28 2.44 -3.05
C PRO A 201 0.21 2.72 -4.46
N GLN A 202 0.76 3.91 -4.74
CA GLN A 202 1.40 4.21 -6.02
C GLN A 202 2.69 3.37 -6.17
N VAL A 203 3.45 3.19 -5.10
CA VAL A 203 4.61 2.26 -5.09
C VAL A 203 4.14 0.82 -5.26
N ALA A 204 3.05 0.41 -4.59
CA ALA A 204 2.45 -0.91 -4.81
C ALA A 204 2.04 -1.12 -6.27
N GLY A 205 1.45 -0.10 -6.90
CA GLY A 205 1.12 -0.10 -8.33
C GLY A 205 2.37 -0.20 -9.23
N LEU A 206 3.43 0.55 -8.95
CA LEU A 206 4.70 0.43 -9.69
C LEU A 206 5.30 -0.98 -9.56
N ILE A 207 5.27 -1.56 -8.36
CA ILE A 207 5.67 -2.95 -8.14
C ILE A 207 4.80 -3.90 -8.99
N ALA A 208 3.49 -3.72 -8.98
CA ALA A 208 2.56 -4.57 -9.72
C ALA A 208 2.78 -4.47 -11.25
N TYR A 209 3.05 -3.27 -11.77
CA TYR A 209 3.44 -3.05 -13.16
C TYR A 209 4.75 -3.76 -13.50
N HIS A 210 5.76 -3.69 -12.63
CA HIS A 210 7.00 -4.43 -12.86
C HIS A 210 6.82 -5.95 -12.81
N LEU A 211 5.95 -6.44 -11.93
CA LEU A 211 5.62 -7.87 -11.83
C LEU A 211 4.82 -8.39 -13.03
N SER A 212 4.04 -7.54 -13.72
CA SER A 212 3.34 -7.96 -14.94
C SER A 212 4.31 -8.15 -16.11
N LEU A 213 5.32 -7.28 -16.23
CA LEU A 213 6.35 -7.37 -17.26
C LEU A 213 7.42 -8.43 -16.95
N TYR A 214 7.77 -8.61 -15.67
CA TYR A 214 8.86 -9.47 -15.23
C TYR A 214 8.45 -10.35 -14.03
N PRO A 215 7.57 -11.35 -14.24
CA PRO A 215 6.93 -12.11 -13.15
C PRO A 215 7.91 -12.96 -12.33
N LEU A 216 9.13 -13.19 -12.84
CA LEU A 216 10.19 -13.97 -12.18
C LEU A 216 11.14 -13.11 -11.33
N LEU A 217 11.00 -11.78 -11.31
CA LEU A 217 11.88 -10.96 -10.47
C LEU A 217 11.66 -11.24 -8.99
N SER A 218 12.76 -11.29 -8.25
CA SER A 218 12.73 -11.30 -6.80
C SER A 218 12.40 -9.91 -6.24
N VAL A 219 11.85 -9.85 -5.03
CA VAL A 219 11.62 -8.58 -4.32
C VAL A 219 12.87 -7.71 -4.33
N LYS A 220 14.03 -8.29 -3.99
CA LYS A 220 15.33 -7.57 -3.99
C LYS A 220 15.64 -6.91 -5.34
N ARG A 221 15.36 -7.61 -6.46
CA ARG A 221 15.60 -7.07 -7.81
C ARG A 221 14.59 -5.98 -8.17
N ILE A 222 13.33 -6.12 -7.79
CA ILE A 222 12.29 -5.10 -7.98
C ILE A 222 12.65 -3.83 -7.20
N ASN A 223 12.95 -3.96 -5.91
CA ASN A 223 13.32 -2.83 -5.05
C ASN A 223 14.54 -2.08 -5.62
N LYS A 224 15.58 -2.80 -6.04
CA LYS A 224 16.76 -2.20 -6.68
C LYS A 224 16.39 -1.49 -7.98
N ARG A 225 15.52 -2.07 -8.81
CA ARG A 225 15.10 -1.47 -10.09
C ARG A 225 14.32 -0.19 -9.88
N LEU A 226 13.37 -0.17 -8.93
CA LEU A 226 12.57 1.01 -8.59
C LEU A 226 13.46 2.14 -8.07
N LYS A 227 14.31 1.86 -7.06
CA LYS A 227 15.24 2.86 -6.51
C LYS A 227 16.19 3.44 -7.57
N ARG A 228 16.66 2.61 -8.52
CA ARG A 228 17.54 3.09 -9.60
C ARG A 228 16.83 3.99 -10.61
N LYS A 229 15.54 3.72 -10.87
CA LYS A 229 14.72 4.47 -11.83
C LYS A 229 14.06 5.71 -11.23
N ALA A 230 14.09 5.87 -9.91
CA ALA A 230 13.57 7.05 -9.24
C ALA A 230 14.27 8.32 -9.73
N THR A 231 13.49 9.39 -9.90
CA THR A 231 14.02 10.72 -10.18
C THR A 231 14.89 11.19 -9.02
N LYS A 232 16.03 11.81 -9.33
CA LYS A 232 17.02 12.26 -8.35
C LYS A 232 17.24 13.77 -8.42
N GLY A 233 17.62 14.37 -7.30
CA GLY A 233 18.06 15.77 -7.25
C GLY A 233 16.97 16.83 -7.40
N LEU A 234 15.69 16.45 -7.44
CA LEU A 234 14.57 17.41 -7.55
C LEU A 234 13.91 17.76 -6.22
N ILE A 235 14.16 16.99 -5.16
CA ILE A 235 13.42 17.12 -3.91
C ILE A 235 13.86 18.38 -3.17
N LYS A 236 12.90 19.23 -2.85
CA LYS A 236 13.09 20.44 -2.04
C LYS A 236 12.74 20.15 -0.59
N ASN A 237 13.43 20.81 0.34
CA ASN A 237 13.20 20.71 1.78
C ASN A 237 13.30 19.26 2.29
N TYR A 238 14.15 18.43 1.67
CA TYR A 238 14.44 17.11 2.20
C TYR A 238 15.28 17.25 3.48
N PRO A 239 14.85 16.66 4.61
CA PRO A 239 15.51 16.81 5.90
C PRO A 239 16.81 15.99 6.04
#